data_AF-A0A561SUX9-F1
#
_entry.id   AF-A0A561SUX9-F1
#
_cell.length_a   1.000
_cell.length_b   1.000
_cell.length_c   1.000
_cell.angle_alpha   90.00
_cell.angle_beta   90.00
_cell.angle_gamma   90.00
#
_symmetry.space_group_name_H-M   'P 1'
#
loop_
_entity.id
_entity.type
_entity.pdbx_description
1 polymer ?
#
loop_
_entity_poly.entity_id
_entity_poly.type
_entity_poly.pdbx_seq_one_letter_code
_entity_poly.pdbx_strand_id
1 'polypeptide(L)'
;MASIEEVRAGIALANDKASESLGALQQAHSSLEQAQGALQQVTEGSTQADVSEANGLLAQAVGSISEVQNQVQAAIQASEGVANRL
;
A
#
# COMPACT_ATOMS: atom_id res chain seq x y z
N MET A 1 16.42 -5.12 -29.84
CA MET A 1 15.03 -5.42 -29.46
C MET A 1 15.12 -6.56 -28.46
N ALA A 2 14.51 -6.43 -27.28
CA ALA A 2 14.47 -7.54 -26.32
C ALA A 2 13.71 -8.72 -26.93
N SER A 3 14.18 -9.93 -26.68
CA SER A 3 13.46 -11.17 -26.98
C SER A 3 12.21 -11.29 -26.11
N ILE A 4 11.23 -12.09 -26.54
CA ILE A 4 10.01 -12.37 -25.77
C ILE A 4 10.35 -12.89 -24.36
N GLU A 5 11.38 -13.74 -24.27
CA GLU A 5 11.84 -14.29 -22.99
C GLU A 5 12.40 -13.22 -22.06
N GLU A 6 13.20 -12.28 -22.58
CA GLU A 6 13.70 -11.13 -21.80
C GLU A 6 12.57 -10.23 -21.32
N VAL A 7 11.53 -10.01 -22.14
CA VAL A 7 10.35 -9.22 -21.74
C VAL A 7 9.58 -9.94 -20.63
N ARG A 8 9.34 -11.25 -20.75
CA ARG A 8 8.67 -12.05 -19.70
C ARG A 8 9.46 -12.05 -18.39
N ALA A 9 10.77 -12.23 -18.45
CA ALA A 9 11.64 -12.16 -17.27
C ALA A 9 11.61 -10.77 -16.61
N GLY A 10 11.61 -9.70 -17.41
CA GLY A 10 11.47 -8.33 -16.92
C GLY A 10 10.13 -8.08 -16.22
N ILE A 11 9.03 -8.59 -16.78
CA ILE A 11 7.70 -8.52 -16.16
C ILE A 11 7.66 -9.28 -14.84
N ALA A 12 8.21 -10.50 -14.80
CA ALA A 12 8.27 -11.30 -13.58
C ALA A 12 9.02 -10.55 -12.47
N LEU A 13 10.20 -10.00 -12.77
CA LEU A 13 10.97 -9.20 -11.80
C LEU A 13 10.19 -7.97 -11.31
N ALA A 14 9.49 -7.27 -12.20
CA ALA A 14 8.67 -6.12 -11.81
C ALA A 14 7.53 -6.52 -10.87
N ASN A 15 6.90 -7.67 -11.12
CA ASN A 15 5.82 -8.21 -10.29
C ASN A 15 6.31 -8.70 -8.92
N ASP A 16 7.50 -9.28 -8.86
CA ASP A 16 8.14 -9.66 -7.59
C ASP A 16 8.34 -8.42 -6.72
N LYS A 17 8.86 -7.32 -7.30
CA LYS A 17 9.03 -6.05 -6.58
C LYS A 17 7.73 -5.39 -6.18
N ALA A 18 6.70 -5.47 -7.02
CA ALA A 18 5.37 -5.00 -6.68
C ALA A 18 4.74 -5.84 -5.55
N SER A 19 5.00 -7.14 -5.51
CA SER A 19 4.51 -8.03 -4.44
C SER A 19 5.25 -7.77 -3.11
N GLU A 20 6.56 -7.53 -3.16
CA GLU A 20 7.34 -7.07 -2.00
C GLU A 20 6.76 -5.76 -1.42
N SER A 21 6.40 -4.81 -2.29
CA SER A 21 5.82 -3.54 -1.84
C SER A 21 4.42 -3.69 -1.23
N LEU A 22 3.59 -4.61 -1.73
CA LEU A 22 2.30 -4.94 -1.09
C LEU A 22 2.48 -5.42 0.35
N GLY A 23 3.47 -6.28 0.62
CA GLY A 23 3.78 -6.72 1.98
C GLY A 23 4.19 -5.57 2.89
N ALA A 24 5.06 -4.68 2.40
CA ALA A 24 5.47 -3.49 3.14
C ALA A 24 4.29 -2.52 3.41
N LEU A 25 3.40 -2.33 2.43
CA LEU A 25 2.20 -1.52 2.58
C LEU A 25 1.22 -2.12 3.61
N GLN A 26 1.05 -3.45 3.64
CA GLN A 26 0.24 -4.12 4.66
C GLN A 26 0.81 -3.91 6.06
N GLN A 27 2.13 -4.02 6.21
CA GLN A 27 2.79 -3.74 7.49
C GLN A 27 2.59 -2.27 7.91
N ALA A 28 2.75 -1.33 6.98
CA ALA A 28 2.54 0.09 7.23
C ALA A 28 1.09 0.40 7.64
N HIS A 29 0.10 -0.19 6.95
CA HIS A 29 -1.32 -0.08 7.30
C HIS A 29 -1.57 -0.50 8.75
N SER A 30 -1.13 -1.72 9.11
CA SER A 30 -1.29 -2.26 10.47
C SER A 30 -0.62 -1.38 11.52
N SER A 31 0.55 -0.81 11.21
CA SER A 31 1.29 0.06 12.13
C SER A 31 0.55 1.39 12.36
N LEU A 32 -0.08 1.94 11.33
CA LEU A 32 -0.85 3.18 11.43
C LEU A 32 -2.18 2.99 12.17
N GLU A 33 -2.87 1.87 11.97
CA GLU A 33 -4.07 1.54 12.76
C GLU A 33 -3.74 1.41 14.26
N GLN A 34 -2.62 0.76 14.60
CA GLN A 34 -2.14 0.69 15.97
C GLN A 34 -1.81 2.07 16.54
N ALA A 35 -1.13 2.92 15.76
CA ALA A 35 -0.81 4.29 16.17
C ALA A 35 -2.08 5.12 16.40
N GLN A 36 -3.09 4.97 15.54
CA GLN A 36 -4.39 5.63 15.68
C GLN A 36 -5.11 5.17 16.95
N GLY A 37 -5.19 3.86 17.20
CA GLY A 37 -5.79 3.32 18.42
C GLY A 37 -5.07 3.79 19.69
N ALA A 38 -3.74 3.78 19.68
CA ALA A 38 -2.94 4.28 20.80
C ALA A 38 -3.20 5.77 21.06
N LEU A 39 -3.25 6.59 20.00
CA LEU A 39 -3.54 8.02 20.11
C LEU A 39 -4.95 8.26 20.68
N GLN A 40 -5.96 7.54 20.19
CA GLN A 40 -7.34 7.65 20.69
C GLN A 40 -7.41 7.31 22.18
N GLN A 41 -6.73 6.26 22.61
CA GLN A 41 -6.70 5.83 24.00
C GLN A 41 -6.06 6.89 24.91
N VAL A 42 -4.90 7.43 24.54
CA VAL A 42 -4.19 8.41 25.40
C VAL A 42 -4.82 9.81 25.38
N THR A 43 -5.71 10.07 24.42
CA THR A 43 -6.40 11.36 24.27
C THR A 43 -7.89 11.28 24.62
N GLU A 44 -8.35 10.16 25.16
CA GLU A 44 -9.72 9.97 25.58
C GLU A 44 -10.13 11.04 26.61
N GLY A 45 -11.23 11.74 26.35
CA GLY A 45 -11.70 12.85 27.19
C GLY A 45 -10.95 14.19 26.99
N SER A 46 -9.96 14.25 26.09
CA SER A 46 -9.31 15.50 25.72
C SER A 46 -10.21 16.36 24.83
N THR A 47 -10.23 17.68 25.08
CA THR A 47 -10.91 18.68 24.23
C THR A 47 -9.94 19.41 23.29
N GLN A 48 -8.70 18.93 23.19
CA GLN A 48 -7.65 19.56 22.39
C GLN A 48 -7.90 19.35 20.89
N ALA A 49 -7.93 20.43 20.11
CA ALA A 49 -8.18 20.38 18.66
C ALA A 49 -7.15 19.52 17.91
N ASP A 50 -5.87 19.59 18.33
CA ASP A 50 -4.75 18.89 17.69
C ASP A 50 -4.94 17.35 17.69
N VAL A 51 -5.69 16.82 18.66
CA VAL A 51 -6.00 15.37 18.75
C VAL A 51 -6.90 14.93 17.59
N SER A 52 -7.92 15.73 17.29
CA SER A 52 -8.84 15.45 16.19
C SER A 52 -8.11 15.54 14.85
N GLU A 53 -7.23 16.53 14.70
CA GLU A 53 -6.41 16.69 13.50
C GLU A 53 -5.48 15.49 13.29
N ALA A 54 -4.72 15.10 14.32
CA ALA A 54 -3.80 13.96 14.24
C ALA A 54 -4.53 12.64 13.93
N ASN A 55 -5.70 12.40 14.52
CA ASN A 55 -6.54 11.24 14.20
C ASN A 55 -7.03 11.25 12.75
N GLY A 56 -7.42 12.42 12.24
CA GLY A 56 -7.83 12.59 10.85
C GLY A 56 -6.70 12.31 9.87
N LEU A 57 -5.49 12.79 10.16
CA LEU A 57 -4.30 12.53 9.34
C LEU A 57 -3.93 11.04 9.32
N LEU A 58 -4.01 10.35 10.46
CA LEU A 58 -3.78 8.90 10.52
C LEU A 58 -4.83 8.12 9.71
N ALA A 59 -6.12 8.46 9.84
CA ALA A 59 -7.17 7.86 9.04
C ALA A 59 -6.96 8.08 7.53
N GLN A 60 -6.56 9.30 7.14
CA GLN A 60 -6.25 9.61 5.75
C GLN A 60 -5.09 8.78 5.23
N ALA A 61 -4.01 8.64 6.02
CA ALA A 61 -2.85 7.84 5.65
C ALA A 61 -3.21 6.36 5.43
N VAL A 62 -4.03 5.77 6.32
CA VAL A 62 -4.55 4.40 6.18
C VAL A 62 -5.36 4.25 4.88
N GLY A 63 -6.23 5.22 4.57
CA GLY A 63 -6.98 5.26 3.32
C GLY A 63 -6.08 5.31 2.08
N SER A 64 -5.08 6.20 2.07
CA SER A 64 -4.12 6.32 0.97
C SER A 64 -3.30 5.05 0.76
N ILE A 65 -2.89 4.36 1.83
CA ILE A 65 -2.20 3.07 1.70
C ILE A 65 -3.09 2.04 1.03
N SER A 66 -4.37 1.97 1.42
CA SER A 66 -5.34 1.05 0.82
C SER A 66 -5.53 1.31 -0.68
N GLU A 67 -5.60 2.58 -1.07
CA GLU A 67 -5.65 2.98 -2.49
C GLU A 67 -4.40 2.54 -3.26
N VAL A 68 -3.21 2.76 -2.68
CA VAL A 68 -1.95 2.33 -3.30
C VAL A 68 -1.89 0.80 -3.43
N GLN A 69 -2.31 0.05 -2.41
CA GLN A 69 -2.37 -1.42 -2.47
C GLN A 69 -3.24 -1.90 -3.64
N ASN A 70 -4.42 -1.30 -3.81
CA ASN A 70 -5.32 -1.62 -4.92
C ASN A 70 -4.68 -1.31 -6.28
N GLN A 71 -4.00 -0.16 -6.41
CA GLN A 71 -3.31 0.23 -7.64
C GLN A 71 -2.14 -0.70 -7.97
N VAL A 72 -1.34 -1.09 -6.98
CA VAL A 72 -0.24 -2.04 -7.15
C VAL A 72 -0.77 -3.41 -7.56
N GLN A 73 -1.83 -3.89 -6.93
CA GLN A 73 -2.47 -5.17 -7.29
C GLN A 73 -3.00 -5.15 -8.73
N ALA A 74 -3.63 -4.05 -9.15
CA ALA A 74 -4.10 -3.87 -10.53
C ALA A 74 -2.93 -3.81 -11.53
N ALA A 75 -1.82 -3.17 -11.17
CA ALA A 75 -0.62 -3.12 -12.01
C ALA A 75 -0.01 -4.51 -12.24
N ILE A 76 0.07 -5.35 -11.20
CA ILE A 76 0.50 -6.76 -11.30
C ILE A 76 -0.41 -7.53 -12.25
N GLN A 77 -1.73 -7.42 -12.12
CA GLN A 77 -2.66 -8.12 -13.00
C GLN A 77 -2.52 -7.65 -14.47
N ALA A 78 -2.32 -6.35 -14.69
CA ALA A 78 -2.14 -5.79 -16.01
C ALA A 78 -0.84 -6.28 -16.67
N SER A 79 0.27 -6.34 -15.92
CA SER A 79 1.56 -6.81 -16.41
C SER A 79 1.55 -8.32 -16.68
N GLU A 80 0.91 -9.13 -15.84
CA GLU A 80 0.69 -10.56 -16.10
C GLU A 80 -0.11 -10.77 -17.40
N GLY A 81 -1.13 -9.94 -17.62
CA GLY A 81 -1.89 -9.94 -18.87
C GLY A 81 -1.02 -9.66 -20.10
N VAL A 82 0.03 -8.85 -19.98
CA VAL A 82 1.01 -8.63 -21.06
C VAL A 82 1.84 -9.90 -21.28
N ALA A 83 2.44 -10.46 -20.22
CA ALA A 83 3.28 -11.65 -20.31
C ALA A 83 2.55 -12.85 -20.93
N ASN A 84 1.26 -13.01 -20.62
CA ASN A 84 0.41 -14.10 -21.13
C ASN A 84 0.04 -13.96 -22.62
N ARG A 85 0.15 -12.76 -23.20
CA ARG A 85 -0.18 -12.50 -24.62
C ARG A 85 1.04 -12.49 -25.55
N LEU A 86 2.24 -12.41 -24.99
CA LEU A 86 3.52 -12.53 -25.71
C LEU A 86 3.79 -13.99 -26.05
#